data_AF-A0A947EXJ6-F1
#
_entry.id   AF-A0A947EXJ6-F1
#
_cell.length_a   1.000
_cell.length_b   1.000
_cell.length_c   1.000
_cell.angle_alpha   90.00
_cell.angle_beta   90.00
_cell.angle_gamma   90.00
#
_symmetry.space_group_name_H-M   'P 1'
#
loop_
_entity.id
_entity.type
_entity.pdbx_description
1 polymer ?
#
loop_
_entity_poly.entity_id
_entity_poly.type
_entity_poly.pdbx_seq_one_letter_code
_entity_poly.pdbx_strand_id
1 'polypeptide(L)' 'MSFESNPILDKLPEHLKQYIKPQDYEDYTAIDQAVWRYVMRKNVDYLSQVAHESYVDGLQKTGIS' A
#
# COMPACT_ATOMS: atom_id res chain seq x y z
N MET A 1 -2.04 -2.83 -22.18
CA MET A 1 -1.41 -2.47 -20.88
C MET A 1 -0.47 -3.60 -20.52
N SER A 2 0.81 -3.32 -20.38
CA SER A 2 1.80 -4.31 -19.93
C SER A 2 2.10 -4.03 -18.46
N PHE A 3 1.61 -4.88 -17.57
CA PHE A 3 2.11 -4.96 -16.21
C PHE A 3 3.10 -6.13 -16.15
N GLU A 4 4.08 -6.04 -15.26
CA GLU A 4 5.01 -7.15 -15.03
C GLU A 4 4.27 -8.27 -14.28
N SER A 5 4.26 -9.49 -14.85
CA SER A 5 3.61 -10.62 -14.18
C SER A 5 4.42 -11.11 -12.99
N ASN A 6 3.74 -11.72 -12.03
CA ASN A 6 4.36 -12.39 -10.90
C ASN A 6 3.46 -13.55 -10.43
N PRO A 7 3.95 -14.45 -9.56
CA PRO A 7 3.20 -15.63 -9.13
C PRO A 7 1.85 -15.34 -8.43
N ILE A 8 1.64 -14.10 -7.94
CA ILE A 8 0.37 -13.67 -7.37
C ILE A 8 -0.60 -13.26 -8.49
N LEU A 9 -0.13 -12.47 -9.46
CA LEU A 9 -0.94 -12.05 -10.60
C LEU A 9 -1.32 -13.23 -11.51
N ASP A 10 -0.47 -14.25 -11.60
CA ASP A 10 -0.76 -15.48 -12.37
C ASP A 10 -1.95 -16.27 -11.78
N LYS A 11 -2.22 -16.11 -10.48
CA LYS A 11 -3.38 -16.72 -9.80
C LYS A 11 -4.66 -15.90 -9.92
N LEU A 12 -4.58 -14.69 -10.48
CA LEU A 12 -5.74 -13.80 -10.58
C LEU A 12 -6.70 -14.29 -11.69
N PRO A 13 -8.00 -14.39 -11.43
CA PRO A 13 -9.00 -14.68 -12.46
C PRO A 13 -8.91 -13.71 -13.64
N GLU A 14 -9.08 -14.22 -14.87
CA GLU A 14 -8.89 -13.45 -16.10
C GLU A 14 -9.73 -12.17 -16.15
N HIS A 15 -10.98 -12.23 -15.69
CA HIS A 15 -11.90 -11.09 -15.69
C HIS A 15 -11.46 -9.94 -14.76
N LEU A 16 -10.53 -10.18 -13.83
CA LEU A 16 -10.00 -9.13 -12.94
C LEU A 16 -8.72 -8.47 -13.50
N LYS A 17 -8.01 -9.13 -14.42
CA LYS A 17 -6.75 -8.61 -14.96
C LYS A 17 -6.92 -7.28 -15.70
N GLN A 18 -8.11 -7.01 -16.23
CA GLN A 18 -8.44 -5.73 -16.88
C GLN A 18 -8.33 -4.51 -15.96
N TYR A 19 -8.37 -4.72 -14.64
CA TYR A 19 -8.27 -3.65 -13.64
C TYR A 19 -6.85 -3.44 -13.10
N ILE A 20 -5.86 -4.21 -13.58
CA ILE A 20 -4.46 -4.04 -13.15
C ILE A 20 -3.92 -2.75 -13.77
N LYS A 21 -3.50 -1.83 -12.89
CA LYS A 21 -2.89 -0.56 -13.27
C LYS A 21 -1.46 -0.53 -12.72
N PRO A 22 -0.42 -0.31 -13.56
CA PRO A 22 0.91 -0.05 -13.05
C PRO A 22 0.93 1.22 -12.22
N GLN A 23 1.65 1.18 -11.10
CA GLN A 23 1.89 2.34 -10.26
C GLN A 23 2.98 3.20 -10.89
N ASP A 24 2.65 4.44 -11.24
CA ASP A 24 3.61 5.44 -11.67
C ASP A 24 4.04 6.26 -10.44
N TYR A 25 5.33 6.26 -10.12
CA TYR A 25 5.84 6.97 -8.95
C TYR A 25 6.10 8.45 -9.22
N GLU A 26 6.27 8.84 -10.48
CA GLU A 26 6.49 10.22 -10.88
C GLU A 26 5.22 11.07 -10.76
N ASP A 27 4.05 10.42 -10.72
CA ASP A 27 2.75 11.07 -10.50
C ASP A 27 2.62 11.67 -9.08
N TYR A 28 3.44 11.24 -8.11
CA TYR A 28 3.36 11.73 -6.74
C TYR A 28 4.28 12.95 -6.53
N THR A 29 3.68 14.06 -6.16
CA THR A 29 4.43 15.28 -5.81
C THR A 29 5.06 15.15 -4.42
N ALA A 30 6.01 16.06 -4.13
CA ALA A 30 6.57 16.18 -2.78
C ALA A 30 5.50 16.45 -1.71
N ILE A 31 4.38 17.09 -2.08
CA ILE A 31 3.24 17.35 -1.21
C ILE A 31 2.49 16.05 -0.92
N ASP A 32 2.21 15.22 -1.94
CA ASP A 32 1.53 13.93 -1.76
C ASP A 32 2.31 13.02 -0.80
N GLN A 33 3.64 12.99 -0.98
CA GLN A 33 4.54 12.25 -0.10
C GLN A 33 4.52 12.79 1.34
N ALA A 34 4.43 14.11 1.53
CA ALA A 34 4.33 14.73 2.85
C ALA A 34 2.99 14.43 3.53
N VAL A 35 1.89 14.48 2.77
CA VAL A 35 0.55 14.11 3.25
C VAL A 35 0.52 12.64 3.67
N TRP A 36 1.07 11.73 2.85
CA TRP A 36 1.18 10.32 3.19
C TRP A 36 1.89 10.11 4.54
N ARG A 37 3.08 10.68 4.70
CA ARG A 37 3.85 10.59 5.97
C ARG A 37 3.08 11.16 7.16
N TYR A 38 2.37 12.28 6.97
CA TYR A 38 1.57 12.89 8.02
C TYR A 38 0.42 11.98 8.44
N VAL A 39 -0.35 11.47 7.47
CA VAL A 39 -1.48 10.57 7.71
C VAL A 39 -1.00 9.28 8.38
N MET A 40 0.08 8.67 7.88
CA MET A 40 0.63 7.45 8.49
C MET A 40 1.05 7.67 9.95
N ARG A 41 1.72 8.79 10.27
CA ARG A 41 2.08 9.12 11.65
C ARG A 41 0.86 9.30 12.55
N LYS A 42 -0.19 9.98 12.06
CA LYS A 42 -1.44 10.15 12.82
C LYS A 42 -2.19 8.82 13.01
N ASN A 43 -2.17 7.97 12.01
CA ASN A 43 -2.79 6.64 12.08
C ASN A 43 -2.05 5.74 13.06
N VAL A 44 -0.72 5.67 13.02
CA VAL A 44 0.06 4.87 13.97
C VAL A 44 -0.14 5.34 15.41
N ASP A 45 -0.11 6.65 15.65
CA ASP A 45 -0.35 7.26 16.96
C ASP A 45 -1.69 6.82 17.58
N TYR A 46 -2.77 6.90 16.80
CA TYR A 46 -4.10 6.55 17.29
C TYR A 46 -4.39 5.04 17.26
N LEU A 47 -4.15 4.38 16.12
CA LEU A 47 -4.54 2.99 15.92
C LEU A 47 -3.68 2.00 16.71
N SER A 48 -2.47 2.37 17.14
CA SER A 48 -1.70 1.55 18.07
C SER A 48 -2.41 1.30 19.41
N GLN A 49 -3.38 2.15 19.78
CA GLN A 49 -4.11 2.05 21.03
C GLN A 49 -5.45 1.31 20.89
N VAL A 50 -6.09 1.39 19.70
CA VAL A 50 -7.47 0.94 19.50
C VAL A 50 -7.63 -0.18 18.47
N ALA A 51 -6.66 -0.34 17.56
CA ALA A 51 -6.71 -1.41 16.58
C ALA A 51 -6.15 -2.71 17.16
N HIS A 52 -6.46 -3.82 16.48
CA HIS A 52 -5.89 -5.12 16.80
C HIS A 52 -4.35 -5.07 16.70
N GLU A 53 -3.65 -5.84 17.54
CA GLU A 53 -2.17 -5.87 17.61
C GLU A 53 -1.50 -6.15 16.25
N SER A 54 -2.18 -6.91 15.38
CA SER A 54 -1.72 -7.21 14.02
C SER A 54 -1.56 -5.98 13.13
N TYR A 55 -2.15 -4.83 13.48
CA TYR A 55 -1.97 -3.60 12.73
C TYR A 55 -0.52 -3.14 12.78
N VAL A 56 0.05 -2.96 13.98
CA VAL A 56 1.42 -2.47 14.14
C VAL A 56 2.43 -3.52 13.68
N ASP A 57 2.22 -4.79 14.05
CA ASP A 57 3.05 -5.91 13.59
C ASP A 57 3.03 -6.04 12.05
N GLY A 58 1.86 -5.86 11.43
CA GLY A 58 1.72 -5.86 9.97
C GLY A 58 2.48 -4.71 9.29
N LEU A 59 2.44 -3.50 9.86
CA LEU A 59 3.21 -2.35 9.34
C LEU A 59 4.72 -2.61 9.39
N GLN A 60 5.22 -3.21 10.47
CA GLN A 60 6.63 -3.59 10.60
C GLN A 60 7.02 -4.67 9.58
N LYS A 61 6.21 -5.72 9.46
CA LYS A 61 6.48 -6.84 8.53
C LYS A 61 6.49 -6.41 7.06
N THR A 62 5.73 -5.38 6.71
CA THR A 62 5.63 -4.86 5.34
C THR A 62 6.65 -3.75 5.04
N GLY A 63 7.44 -3.31 6.04
CA GLY A 63 8.42 -2.24 5.87
C GLY A 63 7.81 -0.84 5.71
N ILE A 64 6.54 -0.66 6.14
CA ILE A 64 5.85 0.63 6.12
C ILE A 64 6.20 1.46 7.38
N SER A 65 6.53 0.79 8.49
CA SER A 65 6.96 1.40 9.76
C SER A 65 8.45 1.25 10.01
#